data_AF-A0A5B7Y516-F1
#
_entry.id   AF-A0A5B7Y516-F1
#
_cell.length_a   1.000
_cell.length_b   1.000
_cell.length_c   1.000
_cell.angle_alpha   90.00
_cell.angle_beta   90.00
_cell.angle_gamma   90.00
#
_symmetry.space_group_name_H-M   'P 1'
#
loop_
_entity.id
_entity.type
_entity.pdbx_description
1 polymer ?
#
loop_
_entity_poly.entity_id
_entity_poly.type
_entity_poly.pdbx_seq_one_letter_code
_entity_poly.pdbx_strand_id
1 'polypeptide(L)'
;MKIDYSERIVIWDWNGCVIKIELPDIIHAEYNKDENMVMVYSGENLINKIVFYYSLEGKLLGRQNVEEGRLDWNHNGKHQVIFQHLHHLRFSPKYQRIFSIFRSFSDFDLPSELEVYNLEGDKIDQIESPAGFTMLYISEISKEKLRIVCEALNEDCFDKFGRSDFYFNVDLETRKWIKDGVAY
;
A
#
# COMPACT_ATOMS: atom_id res chain seq x y z
N MET A 1 7.90 -16.04 7.49
CA MET A 1 8.70 -16.65 6.42
C MET A 1 9.97 -15.85 6.27
N LYS A 2 11.12 -16.50 6.05
CA LYS A 2 12.39 -15.80 5.81
C LYS A 2 12.51 -15.51 4.31
N ILE A 3 12.86 -14.28 3.96
CA ILE A 3 13.22 -13.88 2.60
C ILE A 3 14.71 -13.56 2.62
N ASP A 4 15.47 -14.17 1.74
CA ASP A 4 16.87 -13.82 1.49
C ASP A 4 16.96 -13.12 0.13
N TYR A 5 17.73 -12.04 0.03
CA TYR A 5 17.91 -11.33 -1.24
C TYR A 5 19.31 -10.73 -1.38
N SER A 6 19.72 -10.57 -2.63
CA SER A 6 20.87 -9.78 -3.08
C SER A 6 20.40 -8.76 -4.11
N GLU A 7 21.31 -7.96 -4.68
CA GLU A 7 20.97 -6.96 -5.71
C GLU A 7 20.31 -7.55 -6.98
N ARG A 8 20.42 -8.87 -7.21
CA ARG A 8 19.94 -9.52 -8.44
C ARG A 8 18.99 -10.68 -8.22
N ILE A 9 18.89 -11.20 -7.00
CA ILE A 9 18.19 -12.46 -6.72
C ILE A 9 17.42 -12.30 -5.42
N VAL A 10 16.17 -12.75 -5.41
CA VAL A 10 15.38 -12.96 -4.19
C VAL A 10 15.01 -14.44 -4.08
N ILE A 11 15.09 -14.98 -2.87
CA ILE A 11 14.90 -16.40 -2.56
C ILE A 11 14.04 -16.54 -1.31
N TRP A 12 13.10 -17.48 -1.35
CA TRP A 12 12.39 -17.93 -0.16
C TRP A 12 11.94 -19.38 -0.29
N ASP A 13 11.69 -20.01 0.86
CA ASP A 13 11.16 -21.36 0.93
C ASP A 13 9.64 -21.34 1.10
N TRP A 14 8.94 -22.08 0.25
CA TRP A 14 7.50 -22.27 0.36
C TRP A 14 7.11 -23.72 0.08
N ASN A 15 6.42 -24.36 1.03
CA ASN A 15 5.96 -25.75 0.93
C ASN A 15 7.06 -26.76 0.51
N GLY A 16 8.29 -26.58 1.00
CA GLY A 16 9.43 -27.44 0.69
C GLY A 16 10.06 -27.20 -0.68
N CYS A 17 9.61 -26.17 -1.42
CA CYS A 17 10.22 -25.71 -2.66
C CYS A 17 10.98 -24.40 -2.42
N VAL A 18 12.20 -24.33 -2.96
CA VAL A 18 12.96 -23.07 -3.02
C VAL A 18 12.44 -22.28 -4.21
N ILE A 19 11.88 -21.11 -3.95
CA ILE A 19 11.51 -20.13 -4.97
C ILE A 19 12.67 -19.19 -5.16
N LYS A 20 13.13 -19.02 -6.41
CA LYS A 20 14.21 -18.12 -6.79
C LYS A 20 13.76 -17.25 -7.94
N ILE A 21 13.86 -15.93 -7.78
CA ILE A 21 13.51 -14.96 -8.81
C ILE A 21 14.70 -14.04 -9.06
N GLU A 22 15.02 -13.84 -10.33
CA GLU A 22 16.07 -12.92 -10.77
C GLU A 22 15.43 -11.62 -11.23
N LEU A 23 15.83 -10.50 -10.61
CA LEU A 23 15.34 -9.17 -10.91
C LEU A 23 16.52 -8.19 -10.88
N PRO A 24 16.50 -7.13 -11.70
CA PRO A 24 17.52 -6.11 -11.61
C PRO A 24 17.34 -5.22 -10.37
N ASP A 25 18.47 -4.79 -9.82
CA ASP A 25 18.61 -3.68 -8.87
C ASP A 25 17.67 -3.79 -7.67
N ILE A 26 17.63 -4.96 -7.03
CA ILE A 26 16.83 -5.20 -5.82
C ILE A 26 17.45 -4.40 -4.66
N ILE A 27 16.64 -3.56 -4.03
CA ILE A 27 17.00 -2.77 -2.86
C ILE A 27 16.53 -3.47 -1.58
N HIS A 28 15.32 -4.03 -1.62
CA HIS A 28 14.70 -4.66 -0.47
C HIS A 28 13.71 -5.74 -0.90
N ALA A 29 13.50 -6.74 -0.05
CA ALA A 29 12.40 -7.69 -0.20
C ALA A 29 11.85 -8.07 1.17
N GLU A 30 10.53 -8.20 1.26
CA GLU A 30 9.85 -8.56 2.50
C GLU A 30 8.67 -9.51 2.25
N TYR A 31 8.31 -10.23 3.31
CA TYR A 31 7.08 -10.99 3.35
C TYR A 31 5.98 -10.16 4.03
N ASN A 32 4.95 -9.83 3.27
CA ASN A 32 3.75 -9.24 3.82
C ASN A 32 2.83 -10.34 4.37
N LYS A 33 2.82 -10.49 5.70
CA LYS A 33 2.03 -11.50 6.42
C LYS A 33 0.52 -11.31 6.30
N ASP A 34 0.06 -10.07 6.16
CA ASP A 34 -1.37 -9.76 6.15
C ASP A 34 -1.98 -10.12 4.81
N GLU A 35 -1.21 -9.93 3.74
CA GLU A 35 -1.59 -10.19 2.35
C GLU A 35 -1.11 -11.54 1.81
N ASN A 36 -0.28 -12.27 2.56
CA ASN A 36 0.36 -13.53 2.13
C ASN A 36 1.07 -13.39 0.78
N MET A 37 1.93 -12.38 0.65
CA MET A 37 2.68 -12.11 -0.58
C MET A 37 4.11 -11.68 -0.28
N VAL A 38 5.00 -11.84 -1.25
CA VAL A 38 6.35 -11.31 -1.22
C VAL A 38 6.38 -10.02 -2.01
N MET A 39 6.87 -8.95 -1.39
CA MET A 39 7.08 -7.66 -2.03
C MET A 39 8.57 -7.47 -2.29
N VAL A 40 8.94 -7.17 -3.53
CA VAL A 40 10.33 -6.92 -3.93
C VAL A 40 10.42 -5.51 -4.48
N TYR A 41 11.27 -4.70 -3.84
CA TYR A 41 11.50 -3.31 -4.17
C TYR A 41 12.78 -3.21 -4.99
N SER A 42 12.66 -2.71 -6.22
CA SER A 42 13.77 -2.52 -7.14
C SER A 42 13.93 -1.05 -7.51
N GLY A 43 15.16 -0.63 -7.73
CA GLY A 43 15.49 0.73 -8.14
C GLY A 43 16.98 1.04 -8.04
N GLU A 44 17.32 2.30 -8.27
CA GLU A 44 18.71 2.75 -8.33
C GLU A 44 18.97 3.76 -7.21
N ASN A 45 20.20 3.80 -6.69
CA ASN A 45 20.60 4.73 -5.62
C ASN A 45 19.70 4.67 -4.37
N LEU A 46 19.20 3.47 -4.03
CA LEU A 46 18.26 3.24 -2.92
C LEU A 46 16.89 3.93 -3.09
N ILE A 47 16.60 4.45 -4.28
CA ILE A 47 15.29 5.02 -4.62
C ILE A 47 14.46 3.92 -5.26
N ASN A 48 13.40 3.50 -4.57
CA ASN A 48 12.45 2.51 -5.08
C ASN A 48 11.74 3.06 -6.31
N LYS A 49 11.92 2.39 -7.46
CA LYS A 49 11.25 2.73 -8.72
C LYS A 49 10.12 1.77 -9.02
N ILE A 50 10.33 0.48 -8.74
CA ILE A 50 9.40 -0.58 -9.06
C ILE A 50 9.15 -1.44 -7.82
N VAL A 51 7.90 -1.76 -7.55
CA VAL A 51 7.51 -2.79 -6.57
C VAL A 51 6.92 -3.97 -7.33
N PHE A 52 7.48 -5.16 -7.12
CA PHE A 52 6.93 -6.41 -7.64
C PHE A 52 6.19 -7.15 -6.53
N TYR A 53 5.00 -7.65 -6.84
CA TYR A 53 4.17 -8.43 -5.92
C TYR A 53 4.15 -9.87 -6.39
N TYR A 54 4.62 -10.79 -5.56
CA TYR A 54 4.65 -12.22 -5.85
C TYR A 54 3.78 -13.00 -4.89
N SER A 55 3.11 -14.04 -5.40
CA SER A 55 2.54 -15.08 -4.55
C SER A 55 3.66 -15.86 -3.86
N LEU A 56 3.31 -16.64 -2.84
CA LEU A 56 4.28 -17.45 -2.11
C LEU A 56 4.87 -18.59 -2.97
N GLU A 57 4.20 -18.95 -4.06
CA GLU A 57 4.68 -19.88 -5.09
C GLU A 57 5.57 -19.22 -6.16
N GLY A 58 5.83 -17.91 -6.05
CA GLY A 58 6.67 -17.18 -7.00
C GLY A 58 5.96 -16.66 -8.25
N LYS A 59 4.62 -16.71 -8.30
CA LYS A 59 3.86 -16.15 -9.41
C LYS A 59 3.79 -14.63 -9.28
N LEU A 60 4.13 -13.90 -10.36
CA LEU A 60 3.95 -12.44 -10.41
C LEU A 60 2.46 -12.10 -10.39
N LEU A 61 2.03 -11.41 -9.34
CA LEU A 61 0.66 -10.93 -9.14
C LEU A 61 0.46 -9.55 -9.75
N GLY A 62 1.44 -8.67 -9.56
CA GLY A 62 1.42 -7.31 -10.10
C GLY A 62 2.77 -6.62 -10.02
N ARG A 63 2.84 -5.45 -10.63
CA ARG A 63 4.00 -4.57 -10.69
C ARG A 63 3.53 -3.13 -10.58
N GLN A 64 4.09 -2.39 -9.63
CA GLN A 64 3.87 -0.96 -9.49
C GLN A 64 5.10 -0.20 -10.00
N ASN A 65 4.91 0.78 -10.88
CA ASN A 65 5.86 1.85 -11.10
C ASN A 65 5.52 2.99 -10.13
N VAL A 66 6.41 3.26 -9.18
CA VAL A 66 6.19 4.24 -8.10
C VAL A 66 6.18 5.66 -8.66
N GLU A 67 7.11 5.98 -9.57
CA GLU A 67 7.25 7.32 -10.15
C GLU A 67 6.09 7.67 -11.07
N GLU A 68 5.66 6.73 -11.92
CA GLU A 68 4.54 6.94 -12.83
C GLU A 68 3.17 6.80 -12.14
N GLY A 69 3.13 6.35 -10.88
CA GLY A 69 1.89 5.97 -10.20
C GLY A 69 1.11 4.89 -10.95
N ARG A 70 1.80 3.98 -11.67
CA ARG A 70 1.17 2.94 -12.48
C ARG A 70 1.16 1.61 -11.75
N LEU A 71 0.03 0.90 -11.77
CA LEU A 71 -0.07 -0.49 -11.35
C LEU A 71 -0.49 -1.35 -12.54
N ASP A 72 0.29 -2.40 -12.81
CA ASP A 72 0.04 -3.45 -13.80
C ASP A 72 -0.22 -4.76 -13.03
N TRP A 73 -1.30 -5.49 -13.31
CA TRP A 73 -1.57 -6.76 -12.61
C TRP A 73 -2.32 -7.78 -13.47
N ASN A 74 -2.37 -9.02 -12.97
CA ASN A 74 -3.08 -10.13 -13.63
C ASN A 74 -4.24 -10.64 -12.78
N HIS A 75 -5.48 -10.39 -13.20
CA HIS A 75 -6.71 -10.93 -12.61
C HIS A 75 -7.73 -11.17 -13.73
N ASN A 76 -8.08 -12.42 -14.05
CA ASN A 76 -8.95 -12.75 -15.21
C ASN A 76 -8.47 -12.16 -16.57
N GLY A 77 -7.22 -11.73 -16.66
CA GLY A 77 -6.71 -10.93 -17.77
C GLY A 77 -5.59 -10.02 -17.29
N LYS A 78 -5.05 -9.23 -18.22
CA LYS A 78 -4.07 -8.17 -17.91
C LYS A 78 -4.83 -6.87 -17.65
N HIS A 79 -4.50 -6.22 -16.56
CA HIS A 79 -5.08 -4.94 -16.15
C HIS A 79 -3.99 -3.92 -15.88
N GLN A 80 -4.34 -2.65 -16.06
CA GLN A 80 -3.45 -1.52 -15.81
C GLN A 80 -4.26 -0.31 -15.38
N VAL A 81 -3.77 0.41 -14.37
CA VAL A 81 -4.28 1.73 -13.97
C VAL A 81 -3.11 2.67 -13.70
N ILE A 82 -3.27 3.93 -14.08
CA ILE A 82 -2.36 5.03 -13.72
C ILE A 82 -3.12 5.94 -12.75
N PHE A 83 -2.60 6.09 -11.54
CA PHE A 83 -3.18 6.91 -10.49
C PHE A 83 -2.57 8.31 -10.56
N GLN A 84 -3.42 9.32 -10.75
CA GLN A 84 -2.98 10.72 -10.70
C GLN A 84 -2.81 11.15 -9.25
N HIS A 85 -1.72 11.86 -8.95
CA HIS A 85 -1.42 12.38 -7.60
C HIS A 85 -1.42 11.29 -6.51
N LEU A 86 -0.91 10.10 -6.85
CA LEU A 86 -0.76 8.98 -5.94
C LEU A 86 0.21 9.33 -4.81
N HIS A 87 -0.27 9.28 -3.58
CA HIS A 87 0.57 9.41 -2.39
C HIS A 87 1.00 8.03 -1.87
N HIS A 88 0.07 7.09 -1.79
CA HIS A 88 0.34 5.74 -1.30
C HIS A 88 -0.59 4.72 -1.95
N LEU A 89 -0.04 3.55 -2.33
CA LEU A 89 -0.79 2.46 -2.93
C LEU A 89 -0.68 1.18 -2.10
N ARG A 90 -1.79 0.49 -1.90
CA ARG A 90 -1.80 -0.91 -1.48
C ARG A 90 -2.54 -1.77 -2.49
N PHE A 91 -1.82 -2.71 -3.09
CA PHE A 91 -2.38 -3.78 -3.89
C PHE A 91 -2.71 -4.98 -3.00
N SER A 92 -3.98 -5.36 -2.90
CA SER A 92 -4.45 -6.46 -2.06
C SER A 92 -5.23 -7.51 -2.87
N PRO A 93 -4.54 -8.45 -3.53
CA PRO A 93 -5.18 -9.57 -4.22
C PRO A 93 -6.01 -10.44 -3.28
N LYS A 94 -5.56 -10.60 -2.03
CA LYS A 94 -6.24 -11.43 -1.00
C LYS A 94 -7.65 -10.93 -0.73
N TYR A 95 -7.84 -9.63 -0.58
CA TYR A 95 -9.15 -9.03 -0.36
C TYR A 95 -9.82 -8.53 -1.63
N GLN A 96 -9.23 -8.80 -2.80
CA GLN A 96 -9.75 -8.41 -4.12
C GLN A 96 -9.92 -6.88 -4.25
N ARG A 97 -8.95 -6.12 -3.74
CA ARG A 97 -8.99 -4.66 -3.69
C ARG A 97 -7.66 -4.02 -4.05
N ILE A 98 -7.75 -2.79 -4.54
CA ILE A 98 -6.62 -1.87 -4.69
C ILE A 98 -7.01 -0.60 -3.95
N PHE A 99 -6.14 -0.11 -3.09
CA PHE A 99 -6.37 1.08 -2.29
C PHE A 99 -5.34 2.15 -2.68
N SER A 100 -5.84 3.31 -3.08
CA SER A 100 -5.03 4.46 -3.46
C SER A 100 -5.34 5.60 -2.51
N ILE A 101 -4.36 6.06 -1.74
CA ILE A 101 -4.42 7.36 -1.09
C ILE A 101 -3.91 8.36 -2.11
N PHE A 102 -4.76 9.28 -2.52
CA PHE A 102 -4.41 10.37 -3.42
C PHE A 102 -4.68 11.71 -2.76
N ARG A 103 -4.05 12.74 -3.31
CA ARG A 103 -4.23 14.12 -2.85
C ARG A 103 -4.52 14.98 -4.06
N SER A 104 -5.53 15.84 -3.95
CA SER A 104 -5.93 16.73 -5.05
C SER A 104 -4.80 17.66 -5.50
N PHE A 105 -3.85 17.94 -4.60
CA PHE A 105 -2.64 18.71 -4.86
C PHE A 105 -1.45 18.12 -4.10
N SER A 106 -0.23 18.54 -4.43
CA SER A 106 0.98 18.19 -3.67
C SER A 106 1.05 18.84 -2.27
N ASP A 107 -0.03 19.51 -1.84
CA ASP A 107 -0.12 20.21 -0.58
C ASP A 107 -0.45 19.23 0.55
N PHE A 108 0.39 19.22 1.60
CA PHE A 108 0.18 18.38 2.77
C PHE A 108 -0.85 18.97 3.74
N ASP A 109 -1.22 20.23 3.55
CA ASP A 109 -2.17 20.94 4.42
C ASP A 109 -3.64 20.70 4.01
N LEU A 110 -3.88 19.85 3.00
CA LEU A 110 -5.21 19.50 2.52
C LEU A 110 -5.60 18.06 2.90
N PRO A 111 -6.91 17.82 3.15
CA PRO A 111 -7.44 16.47 3.30
C PRO A 111 -7.09 15.59 2.10
N SER A 112 -6.60 14.39 2.38
CA SER A 112 -6.41 13.34 1.38
C SER A 112 -7.69 12.55 1.18
N GLU A 113 -7.73 11.77 0.11
CA GLU A 113 -8.83 10.86 -0.17
C GLU A 113 -8.32 9.45 -0.45
N LEU A 114 -9.14 8.46 -0.07
CA LEU A 114 -8.90 7.04 -0.30
C LEU A 114 -9.83 6.57 -1.42
N GLU A 115 -9.27 6.16 -2.55
CA GLU A 115 -10.01 5.44 -3.59
C GLU A 115 -9.85 3.94 -3.43
N VAL A 116 -10.95 3.23 -3.58
CA VAL A 116 -11.03 1.77 -3.52
C VAL A 116 -11.43 1.25 -4.88
N TYR A 117 -10.61 0.36 -5.42
CA TYR A 117 -10.85 -0.29 -6.70
C TYR A 117 -11.05 -1.80 -6.52
N ASN A 118 -11.83 -2.41 -7.41
CA ASN A 118 -11.83 -3.86 -7.58
C ASN A 118 -10.61 -4.32 -8.41
N LEU A 119 -10.43 -5.63 -8.61
CA LEU A 119 -9.34 -6.16 -9.44
C LEU A 119 -9.62 -6.14 -10.95
N GLU A 120 -10.80 -5.69 -11.37
CA GLU A 120 -11.11 -5.40 -12.78
C GLU A 120 -10.71 -3.96 -13.17
N GLY A 121 -10.26 -3.15 -12.19
CA GLY A 121 -9.81 -1.78 -12.40
C GLY A 121 -10.89 -0.72 -12.19
N ASP A 122 -12.10 -1.10 -11.79
CA ASP A 122 -13.18 -0.15 -11.52
C ASP A 122 -13.05 0.47 -10.13
N LYS A 123 -13.20 1.79 -10.04
CA LYS A 123 -13.37 2.48 -8.75
C LYS A 123 -14.76 2.14 -8.20
N ILE A 124 -14.79 1.58 -7.00
CA ILE A 124 -16.02 1.15 -6.31
C ILE A 124 -16.30 1.98 -5.06
N ASP A 125 -15.32 2.69 -4.51
CA ASP A 125 -15.56 3.63 -3.42
C ASP A 125 -14.52 4.77 -3.37
N GLN A 126 -14.87 5.83 -2.65
CA GLN A 126 -14.06 7.00 -2.38
C GLN A 126 -14.41 7.56 -0.99
N ILE A 127 -13.41 7.70 -0.13
CA ILE A 127 -13.57 8.08 1.28
C ILE A 127 -12.60 9.21 1.63
N GLU A 128 -13.12 10.33 2.10
CA GLU A 128 -12.31 11.45 2.61
C GLU A 128 -11.64 11.09 3.94
N SER A 129 -10.50 11.72 4.23
CA SER A 129 -9.82 11.59 5.51
C SER A 129 -10.69 12.06 6.69
N PRO A 130 -10.38 11.62 7.93
CA PRO A 130 -11.05 12.16 9.12
C PRO A 130 -10.92 13.69 9.17
N ALA A 131 -11.97 14.37 9.63
CA ALA A 131 -11.97 15.83 9.77
C ALA A 131 -10.77 16.31 10.60
N GLY A 132 -9.99 17.24 10.04
CA GLY A 132 -8.77 17.77 10.67
C GLY A 132 -7.51 16.93 10.45
N PHE A 133 -7.57 15.88 9.62
CA PHE A 133 -6.45 14.99 9.35
C PHE A 133 -6.26 14.74 7.85
N THR A 134 -5.05 14.32 7.47
CA THR A 134 -4.70 13.80 6.14
C THR A 134 -4.08 12.40 6.27
N MET A 135 -4.30 11.52 5.31
CA MET A 135 -3.79 10.14 5.32
C MET A 135 -2.35 10.11 4.80
N LEU A 136 -1.50 9.38 5.51
CA LEU A 136 -0.11 9.12 5.13
C LEU A 136 0.01 7.77 4.42
N TYR A 137 -0.30 6.68 5.13
CA TYR A 137 -0.16 5.33 4.58
C TYR A 137 -1.10 4.34 5.26
N ILE A 138 -1.36 3.23 4.56
CA ILE A 138 -2.21 2.13 5.04
C ILE A 138 -1.31 1.11 5.75
N SER A 139 -1.39 1.04 7.08
CA SER A 139 -0.57 0.14 7.88
C SER A 139 -1.08 -1.30 7.83
N GLU A 140 -2.38 -1.51 7.99
CA GLU A 140 -2.99 -2.85 8.05
C GLU A 140 -4.25 -2.94 7.19
N ILE A 141 -4.51 -4.13 6.63
CA ILE A 141 -5.65 -4.40 5.75
C ILE A 141 -6.39 -5.64 6.26
N SER A 142 -7.71 -5.50 6.37
CA SER A 142 -8.63 -6.61 6.57
C SER A 142 -9.76 -6.55 5.53
N LYS A 143 -10.62 -7.57 5.53
CA LYS A 143 -11.76 -7.64 4.60
C LYS A 143 -12.71 -6.43 4.72
N GLU A 144 -12.92 -5.94 5.94
CA GLU A 144 -13.96 -4.94 6.24
C GLU A 144 -13.38 -3.59 6.70
N LYS A 145 -12.11 -3.57 7.12
CA LYS A 145 -11.48 -2.40 7.74
C LYS A 145 -10.06 -2.19 7.28
N LEU A 146 -9.66 -0.93 7.22
CA LEU A 146 -8.27 -0.52 7.07
C LEU A 146 -7.80 0.19 8.33
N ARG A 147 -6.55 -0.04 8.69
CA ARG A 147 -5.83 0.80 9.64
C ARG A 147 -4.91 1.73 8.86
N ILE A 148 -5.08 3.03 9.06
CA ILE A 148 -4.40 4.08 8.31
C ILE A 148 -3.74 5.02 9.30
N VAL A 149 -2.51 5.40 9.01
CA VAL A 149 -1.84 6.47 9.73
C VAL A 149 -2.25 7.79 9.11
N CYS A 150 -2.77 8.69 9.94
CA CYS A 150 -3.16 10.03 9.55
C CYS A 150 -2.39 11.06 10.37
N GLU A 151 -2.02 12.16 9.72
CA GLU A 151 -1.37 13.33 10.32
C GLU A 151 -2.42 14.44 10.52
N ALA A 152 -2.33 15.13 11.66
CA ALA A 152 -3.16 16.27 11.97
C ALA A 152 -2.80 17.48 11.07
N LEU A 153 -3.82 18.10 10.46
CA LEU A 153 -3.68 19.28 9.61
C LEU A 153 -3.55 20.59 10.42
N ASN A 154 -3.84 20.55 11.72
CA ASN A 154 -3.74 21.71 12.61
C ASN A 154 -3.47 21.29 14.06
N GLU A 155 -2.97 22.25 14.84
CA GLU A 155 -2.62 22.05 16.25
C GLU A 155 -3.83 21.69 17.14
N ASP A 156 -5.05 22.06 16.75
CA ASP A 156 -6.28 21.69 17.49
C ASP A 156 -6.49 20.17 17.53
N CYS A 157 -5.92 19.44 16.55
CA CYS A 157 -5.99 17.99 16.45
C CYS A 157 -4.82 17.28 17.12
N PHE A 158 -3.83 18.02 17.63
CA PHE A 158 -2.70 17.45 18.35
C PHE A 158 -3.16 16.92 19.69
N ASP A 159 -2.45 15.92 20.22
CA ASP A 159 -2.68 15.54 21.60
C ASP A 159 -1.96 16.47 22.59
N LYS A 160 -2.21 16.25 23.88
CA LYS A 160 -1.63 17.06 24.97
C LYS A 160 -0.10 17.07 25.04
N PHE A 161 0.58 16.21 24.28
CA PHE A 161 2.04 16.15 24.19
C PHE A 161 2.57 16.71 22.86
N GLY A 162 1.70 17.31 22.04
CA GLY A 162 2.06 17.89 20.74
C GLY A 162 2.24 16.87 19.62
N ARG A 163 1.72 15.64 19.77
CA ARG A 163 1.83 14.61 18.73
C ARG A 163 0.74 14.78 17.68
N SER A 164 1.11 14.68 16.40
CA SER A 164 0.24 14.90 15.23
C SER A 164 -0.23 13.61 14.56
N ASP A 165 0.49 12.50 14.75
CA ASP A 165 0.31 11.27 13.98
C ASP A 165 -0.49 10.24 14.76
N PHE A 166 -1.53 9.71 14.13
CA PHE A 166 -2.45 8.80 14.79
C PHE A 166 -2.89 7.67 13.86
N TYR A 167 -3.06 6.48 14.44
CA TYR A 167 -3.79 5.42 13.78
C TYR A 167 -5.28 5.73 13.78
N PHE A 168 -5.91 5.49 12.65
CA PHE A 168 -7.35 5.44 12.49
C PHE A 168 -7.77 4.13 11.86
N ASN A 169 -8.87 3.57 12.34
CA ASN A 169 -9.58 2.49 11.68
C ASN A 169 -10.72 3.07 10.85
N VAL A 170 -10.80 2.73 9.57
CA VAL A 170 -11.97 3.00 8.73
C VAL A 170 -12.69 1.70 8.41
N ASP A 171 -14.00 1.71 8.62
CA ASP A 171 -14.91 0.65 8.19
C ASP A 171 -15.32 0.90 6.73
N LEU A 172 -15.04 -0.06 5.84
CA LEU A 172 -15.21 0.11 4.39
C LEU A 172 -16.68 0.10 3.95
N GLU A 173 -17.59 -0.42 4.76
CA GLU A 173 -19.02 -0.44 4.44
C GLU A 173 -19.70 0.85 4.92
N THR A 174 -19.45 1.22 6.18
CA THR A 174 -20.10 2.37 6.82
C THR A 174 -19.34 3.68 6.62
N ARG A 175 -18.09 3.62 6.14
CA ARG A 175 -17.14 4.74 5.98
C ARG A 175 -16.83 5.46 7.28
N LYS A 176 -17.09 4.79 8.41
CA LYS A 176 -16.91 5.38 9.74
C LYS A 176 -15.46 5.28 10.17
N TRP A 177 -14.90 6.43 10.53
CA TRP A 177 -13.57 6.56 11.11
C TRP A 177 -13.60 6.41 12.65
N ILE A 178 -12.63 5.69 13.20
CA ILE A 178 -12.41 5.54 14.65
C ILE A 178 -10.91 5.76 14.93
N LYS A 179 -10.58 6.79 15.72
CA LYS A 179 -9.20 7.05 16.17
C LYS A 179 -8.75 5.94 17.12
N ASP A 180 -7.59 5.36 16.85
CA ASP A 180 -7.10 4.12 17.47
C ASP A 180 -5.80 4.30 18.28
N GLY A 181 -5.27 5.52 18.33
CA GLY A 181 -4.10 5.88 19.15
C GLY A 181 -3.03 6.60 18.36
N VAL A 182 -1.88 6.83 18.99
CA VAL A 182 -0.74 7.51 18.39
C VAL A 182 0.01 6.56 17.47
N ALA A 183 0.46 7.05 16.32
CA ALA A 183 1.36 6.36 15.42
C ALA A 183 2.81 6.79 15.69
N TYR A 184 3.73 5.83 15.64
CA TYR A 184 5.17 6.00 15.90
C TYR A 184 5.99 5.44 14.75
#